data_AF-A0A7S2S2U6-F1
#
_entry.id   AF-A0A7S2S2U6-F1
#
_cell.length_a   1.000
_cell.length_b   1.000
_cell.length_c   1.000
_cell.angle_alpha   90.00
_cell.angle_beta   90.00
_cell.angle_gamma   90.00
#
_symmetry.space_group_name_H-M   'P 1'
#
loop_
_entity.id
_entity.type
_entity.pdbx_description
1 polymer ?
#
loop_
_entity_poly.entity_id
_entity_poly.type
_entity_poly.pdbx_seq_one_letter_code
_entity_poly.pdbx_strand_id
1 'polypeptide(L)'
;GRQARNKGGGKRKKTSWCIQTCVELDHGGRISANKLQQGVAETDVAQIMASLVDELRHWVDLGVAFDECTADQLLVCMALSPHPSTIVVPAKELWSSKHLSTAAEVISMVHPSVSFTFEDTGPGLLRLACSGGNISGEEGEERDPCHSPPAGSPLTSGR
;
A
#
# COMPACT_ATOMS: atom_id res chain seq x y z
N GLY A 1 53.82 29.51 -27.39
CA GLY A 1 52.51 29.55 -26.72
C GLY A 1 52.01 28.14 -26.50
N ARG A 2 51.64 27.78 -25.26
CA ARG A 2 51.03 26.47 -24.95
C ARG A 2 49.52 26.63 -25.00
N GLN A 3 48.87 25.91 -25.91
CA GLN A 3 47.40 25.83 -25.99
C GLN A 3 46.84 25.09 -24.77
N ALA A 4 45.93 25.75 -24.06
CA ALA A 4 45.14 25.14 -23.01
C ALA A 4 44.12 24.17 -23.65
N ARG A 5 44.22 22.88 -23.31
CA ARG A 5 43.18 21.89 -23.60
C ARG A 5 42.00 22.15 -22.65
N ASN A 6 40.94 22.74 -23.18
CA ASN A 6 39.64 22.78 -22.50
C ASN A 6 39.06 21.35 -22.44
N LYS A 7 39.29 20.66 -21.31
CA LYS A 7 38.52 19.46 -20.93
C LYS A 7 37.21 19.89 -20.27
N GLY A 8 36.34 20.53 -21.03
CA GLY A 8 34.96 20.80 -20.64
C GLY A 8 34.12 19.53 -20.81
N GLY A 9 34.29 18.56 -19.92
CA GLY A 9 33.44 17.38 -19.83
C GLY A 9 32.06 17.75 -19.29
N GLY A 10 31.22 18.36 -20.12
CA GLY A 10 29.82 18.61 -19.79
C GLY A 10 29.12 17.28 -19.52
N LYS A 11 28.84 16.97 -18.26
CA LYS A 11 27.98 15.85 -17.87
C LYS A 11 26.62 16.05 -18.57
N ARG A 12 26.36 15.30 -19.63
CA ARG A 12 25.02 15.23 -20.23
C ARG A 12 24.06 14.81 -19.12
N LYS A 13 23.08 15.66 -18.80
CA LYS A 13 22.01 15.33 -17.87
C LYS A 13 21.24 14.16 -18.47
N LYS A 14 21.32 12.99 -17.86
CA LYS A 14 20.47 11.85 -18.21
C LYS A 14 19.05 12.22 -17.82
N THR A 15 18.13 12.22 -18.77
CA THR A 15 16.70 12.32 -18.50
C THR A 15 16.24 10.99 -17.89
N SER A 16 15.45 11.07 -16.83
CA SER A 16 14.82 9.92 -16.17
C SER A 16 13.32 10.08 -16.26
N TRP A 17 12.64 9.01 -16.66
CA TRP A 17 11.19 8.96 -16.74
C TRP A 17 10.68 7.99 -15.67
N CYS A 18 9.63 8.39 -14.97
CA CYS A 18 8.84 7.52 -14.11
C CYS A 18 7.43 7.50 -14.68
N ILE A 19 6.95 6.32 -15.05
CA ILE A 19 5.60 6.12 -15.54
C ILE A 19 4.89 5.24 -14.53
N GLN A 20 3.73 5.69 -14.06
CA GLN A 20 2.87 4.95 -13.16
C GLN A 20 1.49 4.81 -13.80
N THR A 21 0.97 3.60 -13.80
CA THR A 21 -0.37 3.25 -14.26
C THR A 21 -1.13 2.63 -13.10
N CYS A 22 -2.40 3.00 -12.94
CA CYS A 22 -3.28 2.49 -11.90
C CYS A 22 -4.55 1.94 -12.55
N VAL A 23 -5.09 0.85 -12.00
CA VAL A 23 -6.40 0.32 -12.33
C VAL A 23 -7.24 0.30 -11.05
N GLU A 24 -8.45 0.83 -11.16
CA GLU A 24 -9.49 0.71 -10.14
C GLU A 24 -10.42 -0.44 -10.55
N LEU A 25 -10.72 -1.30 -9.59
CA LEU A 25 -11.52 -2.52 -9.77
C LEU A 25 -12.94 -2.26 -9.29
N ASP A 26 -13.93 -2.92 -9.89
CA ASP A 26 -15.36 -2.72 -9.58
C ASP A 26 -15.73 -2.95 -8.11
N HIS A 27 -14.94 -3.74 -7.38
CA HIS A 27 -15.09 -4.00 -5.95
C HIS A 27 -14.35 -2.98 -5.06
N GLY A 28 -13.92 -1.83 -5.60
CA GLY A 28 -13.17 -0.78 -4.89
C GLY A 28 -11.70 -1.10 -4.64
N GLY A 29 -11.17 -2.16 -5.27
CA GLY A 29 -9.75 -2.49 -5.19
C GLY A 29 -8.93 -1.58 -6.09
N ARG A 30 -7.65 -1.40 -5.76
CA ARG A 30 -6.74 -0.58 -6.55
C ARG A 30 -5.38 -1.25 -6.67
N ILE A 31 -4.94 -1.41 -7.91
CA ILE A 31 -3.61 -1.94 -8.24
C ILE A 31 -2.83 -0.89 -9.02
N SER A 32 -1.54 -0.76 -8.73
CA SER A 32 -0.66 0.15 -9.46
C SER A 32 0.65 -0.52 -9.88
N ALA A 33 1.14 -0.08 -11.03
CA ALA A 33 2.43 -0.48 -11.56
C ALA A 33 3.22 0.73 -12.01
N ASN A 34 4.51 0.73 -11.69
CA ASN A 34 5.42 1.82 -12.00
C ASN A 34 6.69 1.27 -12.64
N LYS A 35 7.22 2.04 -13.61
CA LYS A 35 8.52 1.76 -14.22
C LYS A 35 9.36 3.03 -14.24
N LEU A 36 10.51 2.96 -13.60
CA LEU A 36 11.54 3.99 -13.65
C LEU A 36 12.57 3.60 -14.70
N GLN A 37 12.81 4.46 -15.68
CA GLN A 37 13.79 4.18 -16.72
C GLN A 37 14.62 5.42 -17.06
N GLN A 38 15.94 5.22 -17.17
CA GLN A 38 16.92 6.27 -17.43
C GLN A 38 17.36 6.26 -18.89
N GLY A 39 17.50 7.44 -19.51
CA GLY A 39 18.07 7.59 -20.85
C GLY A 39 17.16 7.11 -21.98
N VAL A 40 15.84 7.15 -21.77
CA VAL A 40 14.81 6.64 -22.68
C VAL A 40 14.51 7.62 -23.80
N ALA A 41 14.44 7.14 -25.05
CA ALA A 41 13.94 7.92 -26.17
C ALA A 41 12.41 8.03 -26.10
N GLU A 42 11.83 9.13 -26.55
CA GLU A 42 10.38 9.39 -26.46
C GLU A 42 9.53 8.27 -27.11
N THR A 43 10.06 7.59 -28.12
CA THR A 43 9.46 6.43 -28.79
C THR A 43 9.27 5.20 -27.90
N ASP A 44 10.02 5.07 -26.81
CA ASP A 44 9.96 3.91 -25.91
C ASP A 44 8.86 4.08 -24.83
N VAL A 45 8.33 5.30 -24.66
CA VAL A 45 7.30 5.60 -23.64
C VAL A 45 6.03 4.80 -23.90
N ALA A 46 5.56 4.73 -25.15
CA ALA A 46 4.39 3.95 -25.53
C ALA A 46 4.57 2.44 -25.24
N GLN A 47 5.77 1.92 -25.49
CA GLN A 47 6.10 0.53 -25.18
C GLN A 47 6.14 0.26 -23.66
N ILE A 48 6.65 1.21 -22.88
CA ILE A 48 6.61 1.11 -21.41
C ILE A 48 5.17 1.12 -20.92
N MET A 49 4.32 2.01 -21.43
CA MET A 49 2.90 2.04 -21.05
C MET A 49 2.19 0.73 -21.41
N ALA A 50 2.39 0.21 -22.63
CA ALA A 50 1.81 -1.07 -23.04
C ALA A 50 2.25 -2.21 -22.10
N SER A 51 3.54 -2.29 -21.78
CA SER A 51 4.07 -3.27 -20.83
C SER A 51 3.46 -3.15 -19.43
N LEU A 52 3.23 -1.93 -18.92
CA LEU A 52 2.59 -1.72 -17.62
C LEU A 52 1.11 -2.12 -17.65
N VAL A 53 0.41 -1.85 -18.74
CA VAL A 53 -0.99 -2.25 -18.91
C VAL A 53 -1.12 -3.77 -19.00
N ASP A 54 -0.24 -4.45 -19.73
CA ASP A 54 -0.22 -5.91 -19.81
C ASP A 54 0.06 -6.55 -18.45
N GLU A 55 0.99 -5.99 -17.67
CA GLU A 55 1.28 -6.42 -16.29
C GLU A 55 0.06 -6.25 -15.38
N LEU A 56 -0.58 -5.08 -15.40
CA LEU A 56 -1.77 -4.83 -14.60
C LEU A 56 -2.92 -5.74 -14.99
N ARG A 57 -3.15 -5.95 -16.29
CA ARG A 57 -4.15 -6.89 -16.80
C ARG A 57 -3.89 -8.31 -16.29
N HIS A 58 -2.64 -8.76 -16.37
CA HIS A 58 -2.25 -10.07 -15.86
C HIS A 58 -2.60 -10.24 -14.38
N TRP A 59 -2.36 -9.21 -13.55
CA TRP A 59 -2.73 -9.24 -12.14
C TRP A 59 -4.22 -9.25 -11.88
N VAL A 60 -5.00 -8.49 -12.66
CA VAL A 60 -6.48 -8.54 -12.59
C VAL A 60 -6.96 -9.95 -12.91
N ASP A 61 -6.44 -10.57 -13.97
CA ASP A 61 -6.80 -11.93 -14.37
C ASP A 61 -6.48 -12.97 -13.28
N LEU A 62 -5.48 -12.68 -12.43
CA LEU A 62 -5.06 -13.50 -11.30
C LEU A 62 -5.81 -13.19 -9.98
N GLY A 63 -6.74 -12.23 -10.00
CA GLY A 63 -7.54 -11.85 -8.84
C GLY A 63 -6.80 -10.99 -7.81
N VAL A 64 -5.72 -10.32 -8.22
CA VAL A 64 -5.05 -9.32 -7.38
C VAL A 64 -5.97 -8.14 -7.16
N ALA A 65 -6.28 -7.84 -5.89
CA ALA A 65 -7.15 -6.72 -5.53
C ALA A 65 -6.37 -5.46 -5.12
N PHE A 66 -5.13 -5.62 -4.66
CA PHE A 66 -4.32 -4.55 -4.07
C PHE A 66 -2.85 -4.69 -4.45
N ASP A 67 -2.17 -3.56 -4.65
CA ASP A 67 -0.71 -3.54 -4.74
C ASP A 67 -0.05 -3.72 -3.36
N GLU A 68 1.27 -3.99 -3.36
CA GLU A 68 2.05 -4.26 -2.16
C GLU A 68 1.98 -3.09 -1.14
N CYS A 69 2.06 -1.84 -1.63
CA CYS A 69 2.00 -0.65 -0.78
C CYS A 69 0.66 -0.50 -0.06
N THR A 70 -0.43 -0.85 -0.75
CA THR A 70 -1.78 -0.84 -0.16
C THR A 70 -1.98 -2.03 0.77
N ALA A 71 -1.40 -3.18 0.43
CA ALA A 71 -1.49 -4.40 1.23
C ALA A 71 -0.90 -4.23 2.64
N ASP A 72 0.20 -3.49 2.80
CA ASP A 72 0.77 -3.16 4.12
C ASP A 72 -0.27 -2.52 5.06
N GLN A 73 -1.07 -1.59 4.54
CA GLN A 73 -2.10 -0.90 5.33
C GLN A 73 -3.28 -1.83 5.62
N LEU A 74 -3.62 -2.71 4.67
CA LEU A 74 -4.69 -3.67 4.82
C LEU A 74 -4.39 -4.73 5.89
N LEU A 75 -3.13 -5.04 6.18
CA LEU A 75 -2.79 -6.01 7.23
C LEU A 75 -3.38 -5.63 8.58
N VAL A 76 -3.38 -4.32 8.89
CA VAL A 76 -3.98 -3.81 10.12
C VAL A 76 -5.50 -4.05 10.10
N CYS A 77 -6.17 -3.73 9.00
CA CYS A 77 -7.60 -3.99 8.86
C CYS A 77 -7.94 -5.48 8.97
N MET A 78 -7.11 -6.35 8.35
CA MET A 78 -7.25 -7.80 8.42
C MET A 78 -7.10 -8.33 9.86
N ALA A 79 -6.15 -7.79 10.63
CA ALA A 79 -5.92 -8.16 12.02
C ALA A 79 -7.03 -7.70 12.98
N LEU A 80 -7.66 -6.56 12.67
CA LEU A 80 -8.77 -6.02 13.46
C LEU A 80 -10.12 -6.64 13.08
N SER A 81 -10.18 -7.40 11.98
CA SER A 81 -11.40 -8.05 11.51
C SER A 81 -11.78 -9.21 12.43
N PRO A 82 -13.07 -9.33 12.83
CA PRO A 82 -13.55 -10.49 13.61
C PRO A 82 -13.60 -11.78 12.79
N HIS A 83 -13.43 -11.67 11.47
CA HIS A 83 -13.46 -12.80 10.55
C HIS A 83 -12.09 -13.02 9.90
N PRO A 84 -11.69 -14.29 9.69
CA PRO A 84 -10.53 -14.61 8.88
C PRO A 84 -10.63 -13.94 7.51
N SER A 85 -9.50 -13.45 7.02
CA SER A 85 -9.43 -12.70 5.77
C SER A 85 -8.27 -13.19 4.91
N THR A 86 -8.40 -13.03 3.60
CA THR A 86 -7.37 -13.45 2.64
C THR A 86 -7.29 -12.44 1.52
N ILE A 87 -6.06 -12.10 1.13
CA ILE A 87 -5.77 -11.24 -0.02
C ILE A 87 -4.72 -11.89 -0.91
N VAL A 88 -4.75 -11.56 -2.20
CA VAL A 88 -3.71 -11.92 -3.17
C VAL A 88 -3.04 -10.64 -3.64
N VAL A 89 -1.72 -10.60 -3.55
CA VAL A 89 -0.90 -9.44 -3.87
C VAL A 89 0.22 -9.83 -4.84
N PRO A 90 0.72 -8.90 -5.67
CA PRO A 90 1.90 -9.16 -6.47
C PRO A 90 3.12 -9.34 -5.57
N ALA A 91 3.89 -10.40 -5.78
CA ALA A 91 5.20 -10.60 -5.16
C ALA A 91 6.26 -9.85 -5.97
N LYS A 92 6.06 -8.53 -6.14
CA LYS A 92 6.69 -7.71 -7.18
C LYS A 92 8.22 -7.75 -7.17
N GLU A 93 8.80 -8.07 -6.03
CA GLU A 93 10.20 -8.42 -5.85
C GLU A 93 10.29 -9.40 -4.69
N LEU A 94 10.14 -10.71 -4.93
CA LEU A 94 9.90 -11.76 -3.93
C LEU A 94 10.65 -11.65 -2.56
N TRP A 95 11.77 -10.92 -2.39
CA TRP A 95 12.53 -10.85 -1.10
C TRP A 95 13.29 -9.54 -0.81
N SER A 96 13.16 -8.46 -1.60
CA SER A 96 13.90 -7.20 -1.32
C SER A 96 13.16 -6.33 -0.30
N SER A 97 11.85 -6.22 -0.46
CA SER A 97 10.93 -5.49 0.39
C SER A 97 10.43 -6.43 1.48
N LYS A 98 11.08 -6.41 2.65
CA LYS A 98 10.61 -7.14 3.84
C LYS A 98 9.36 -6.52 4.47
N HIS A 99 8.72 -5.56 3.80
CA HIS A 99 7.72 -4.68 4.39
C HIS A 99 6.48 -5.46 4.86
N LEU A 100 5.87 -6.29 3.99
CA LEU A 100 4.70 -7.09 4.35
C LEU A 100 4.98 -8.09 5.48
N SER A 101 6.11 -8.81 5.42
CA SER A 101 6.49 -9.75 6.48
C SER A 101 6.77 -9.05 7.80
N THR A 102 7.48 -7.91 7.77
CA THR A 102 7.79 -7.13 8.98
C THR A 102 6.52 -6.51 9.56
N ALA A 103 5.61 -6.01 8.74
CA ALA A 103 4.32 -5.50 9.18
C ALA A 103 3.49 -6.61 9.86
N ALA A 104 3.39 -7.79 9.25
CA ALA A 104 2.72 -8.94 9.85
C ALA A 104 3.35 -9.39 11.18
N GLU A 105 4.68 -9.43 11.27
CA GLU A 105 5.41 -9.74 12.51
C GLU A 105 5.10 -8.72 13.61
N VAL A 106 5.19 -7.42 13.29
CA VAL A 106 4.89 -6.34 14.25
C VAL A 106 3.45 -6.40 14.73
N ILE A 107 2.49 -6.64 13.83
CA ILE A 107 1.08 -6.79 14.20
C ILE A 107 0.90 -8.00 15.13
N SER A 108 1.52 -9.13 14.82
CA SER A 108 1.43 -10.35 15.65
C SER A 108 2.07 -10.15 17.04
N MET A 109 3.09 -9.28 17.16
CA MET A 109 3.67 -8.90 18.45
C MET A 109 2.71 -8.06 19.29
N VAL A 110 1.94 -7.16 18.67
CA VAL A 110 0.97 -6.29 19.36
C VAL A 110 -0.34 -7.03 19.65
N HIS A 111 -0.74 -7.93 18.76
CA HIS A 111 -1.95 -8.75 18.85
C HIS A 111 -1.61 -10.24 18.79
N PRO A 112 -1.22 -10.88 19.91
CA PRO A 112 -0.75 -12.27 19.93
C PRO A 112 -1.79 -13.30 19.48
N SER A 113 -3.07 -12.93 19.45
CA SER A 113 -4.15 -13.77 18.93
C SER A 113 -4.28 -13.73 17.41
N VAL A 114 -3.59 -12.81 16.74
CA VAL A 114 -3.55 -12.68 15.28
C VAL A 114 -2.36 -13.45 14.73
N SER A 115 -2.57 -14.14 13.62
CA SER A 115 -1.54 -14.87 12.90
C SER A 115 -1.67 -14.64 11.39
N PHE A 116 -0.53 -14.51 10.73
CA PHE A 116 -0.47 -14.35 9.28
C PHE A 116 0.23 -15.54 8.65
N THR A 117 -0.29 -16.00 7.52
CA THR A 117 0.34 -17.00 6.66
C THR A 117 0.58 -16.43 5.27
N PHE A 118 1.70 -16.87 4.69
CA PHE A 118 2.22 -16.41 3.42
C PHE A 118 2.36 -17.63 2.51
N GLU A 119 1.61 -17.67 1.42
CA GLU A 119 1.62 -18.79 0.46
C GLU A 119 1.93 -18.28 -0.94
N ASP A 120 2.97 -18.85 -1.58
CA ASP A 120 3.23 -18.62 -3.00
C ASP A 120 2.16 -19.35 -3.83
N THR A 121 1.40 -18.58 -4.61
CA THR A 121 0.27 -19.11 -5.40
C THR A 121 0.54 -19.15 -6.90
N GLY A 122 1.76 -18.80 -7.32
CA GLY A 122 2.13 -18.77 -8.73
C GLY A 122 3.17 -17.70 -9.05
N PRO A 123 3.54 -17.57 -10.34
CA PRO A 123 4.65 -16.74 -10.76
C PRO A 123 4.47 -15.27 -10.33
N GLY A 124 5.18 -14.88 -9.27
CA GLY A 124 5.14 -13.50 -8.76
C GLY A 124 3.85 -13.14 -8.02
N LEU A 125 3.17 -14.10 -7.38
CA LEU A 125 1.99 -13.85 -6.55
C LEU A 125 2.15 -14.41 -5.15
N LEU A 126 1.65 -13.65 -4.18
CA LEU A 126 1.63 -14.03 -2.78
C LEU A 126 0.19 -13.96 -2.27
N ARG A 127 -0.28 -15.08 -1.72
CA ARG A 127 -1.52 -15.12 -0.93
C ARG A 127 -1.16 -14.86 0.53
N LEU A 128 -1.83 -13.88 1.10
CA LEU A 128 -1.77 -13.58 2.52
C LEU A 128 -3.07 -14.01 3.18
N ALA A 129 -3.00 -14.84 4.21
CA ALA A 129 -4.14 -15.14 5.07
C ALA A 129 -3.90 -14.56 6.46
N CYS A 130 -4.91 -13.92 7.02
CA CYS A 130 -4.94 -13.48 8.41
C CYS A 130 -6.00 -14.29 9.13
N SER A 131 -5.62 -14.88 10.26
CA SER A 131 -6.52 -15.64 11.12
C SER A 131 -6.32 -15.27 12.57
N GLY A 132 -7.41 -15.26 13.33
CA GLY A 132 -7.43 -14.62 14.64
C GLY A 132 -7.49 -13.11 14.52
N GLY A 133 -8.02 -12.47 15.54
CA GLY A 133 -8.54 -11.09 15.43
C GLY A 133 -9.85 -10.91 16.19
N ASN A 134 -10.00 -11.58 17.33
CA ASN A 134 -11.05 -11.20 18.25
C ASN A 134 -10.51 -10.02 19.05
N ILE A 135 -10.67 -8.81 18.53
CA ILE A 135 -10.90 -7.69 19.44
C ILE A 135 -12.27 -8.02 20.02
N SER A 136 -12.30 -8.82 21.08
CA SER A 136 -13.39 -8.75 22.02
C SER A 136 -13.32 -7.33 22.56
N GLY A 137 -13.94 -6.39 21.84
CA GLY A 137 -14.53 -5.26 22.51
C GLY A 137 -15.40 -5.92 23.55
N GLU A 138 -14.97 -5.87 24.81
CA GLU A 138 -15.93 -5.95 25.90
C GLU A 138 -17.00 -4.94 25.49
N GLU A 139 -18.15 -5.46 25.03
CA GLU A 139 -19.33 -4.67 24.78
C GLU A 139 -19.51 -3.81 26.01
N GLY A 140 -19.53 -2.50 25.79
CA GLY A 140 -19.16 -1.52 26.79
C GLY A 140 -19.65 -1.84 28.19
N GLU A 141 -18.70 -1.82 29.13
CA GLU A 141 -18.99 -1.27 30.44
C GLU A 141 -19.76 0.04 30.18
N GLU A 142 -21.03 0.05 30.59
CA GLU A 142 -21.99 1.12 30.44
C GLU A 142 -21.32 2.43 30.86
N ARG A 143 -20.78 3.18 29.88
CA ARG A 143 -20.19 4.47 30.18
C ARG A 143 -21.35 5.35 30.61
N ASP A 144 -21.38 5.63 31.92
CA ASP A 144 -22.25 6.63 32.51
C ASP A 144 -22.31 7.85 31.57
N PRO A 145 -23.51 8.31 31.16
CA PRO A 145 -23.63 9.47 30.29
C PRO A 145 -22.94 10.64 30.98
N CYS A 146 -21.80 11.04 30.42
CA CYS A 146 -21.04 12.17 30.92
C CYS A 146 -22.00 13.35 31.03
N HIS A 147 -22.14 13.85 32.26
CA HIS A 147 -23.08 14.88 32.66
C HIS A 147 -23.25 15.95 31.56
N SER A 148 -24.46 16.01 31.00
CA SER A 148 -24.87 17.18 30.24
C SER A 148 -24.75 18.41 31.15
N PRO A 149 -24.08 19.50 30.75
CA PRO A 149 -24.10 20.72 31.53
C PRO A 149 -25.56 21.21 31.65
N PRO A 150 -26.00 21.70 32.82
CA PRO A 150 -27.36 22.18 32.98
C PRO A 150 -27.62 23.35 32.02
N ALA A 151 -28.67 23.21 31.23
CA ALA A 151 -29.20 24.29 30.42
C ALA A 151 -29.70 25.41 31.34
N GLY A 152 -29.13 26.60 31.19
CA GLY A 152 -29.74 27.84 31.67
C GLY A 152 -28.94 28.59 32.72
N SER A 153 -28.06 29.48 32.26
CA SER A 153 -27.81 30.74 32.97
C SER A 153 -28.27 31.87 32.04
N PRO A 154 -29.31 32.64 32.42
CA PRO A 154 -29.73 33.78 31.62
C PRO A 154 -28.65 34.88 31.72
N LEU A 155 -28.25 35.39 30.56
CA LEU A 155 -27.47 36.62 30.45
C LEU A 155 -28.31 37.77 30.99
N THR A 156 -28.05 38.20 32.23
CA THR A 156 -28.51 39.50 32.71
C THR A 156 -27.69 40.58 32.02
N SER A 157 -28.34 41.37 31.17
CA SER A 157 -27.81 42.64 30.67
C SER A 157 -27.64 43.60 31.84
N GLY A 158 -26.40 43.90 32.21
CA GLY A 158 -26.06 45.02 33.10
C GLY A 158 -25.59 46.19 32.25
N ARG A 159 -26.30 47.31 32.37
CA ARG A 159 -25.92 48.63 31.88
C ARG A 159 -24.57 49.09 32.43
#